data_AF-A0A9D9PV36-F1
#
_entry.id   AF-A0A9D9PV36-F1
#
_cell.length_a   1.000
_cell.length_b   1.000
_cell.length_c   1.000
_cell.angle_alpha   90.00
_cell.angle_beta   90.00
_cell.angle_gamma   90.00
#
_symmetry.space_group_name_H-M   'P 1'
#
loop_
_entity.id
_entity.type
_entity.pdbx_description
1 polymer ?
#
loop_
_entity_poly.entity_id
_entity_poly.type
_entity_poly.pdbx_seq_one_letter_code
_entity_poly.pdbx_strand_id
1 'polypeptide(L)'
;MTDMQPKKMIILDILDILRKHTDEDHRLSQHQIQNLMKSEYGMEVDRKTVRRNLSKLMEYGFPIKYRGCEYENDAITRNGKNGEETILTDWYYVHKFMNGELRLLIDSVLLTDGLSKKDRLSLIHRLEELSSKYLHSEISKIDMDIYGKVLNREILMTLENIGSAIADGRQISFHYCDCGLNGKLKFRLDSSGKKRQ
;
A
#
# COMPACT_ATOMS: atom_id res chain seq x y z
N MET A 1 28.65 3.88 -17.34
CA MET A 1 27.81 3.53 -18.49
C MET A 1 26.43 3.23 -17.94
N THR A 2 25.49 4.16 -18.10
CA THR A 2 24.08 3.95 -17.73
C THR A 2 23.52 2.93 -18.69
N ASP A 3 23.24 1.73 -18.17
CA ASP A 3 22.58 0.67 -18.93
C ASP A 3 21.17 1.18 -19.29
N MET A 4 20.96 1.60 -20.54
CA MET A 4 19.67 2.09 -21.00
C MET A 4 18.67 0.94 -20.92
N GLN A 5 17.67 1.07 -20.05
CA GLN A 5 16.58 0.10 -19.93
C GLN A 5 15.99 -0.22 -21.32
N PRO A 6 15.71 -1.49 -21.65
CA PRO A 6 15.18 -1.85 -22.95
C PRO A 6 13.87 -1.11 -23.23
N LYS A 7 13.68 -0.57 -24.45
CA LYS A 7 12.44 0.12 -24.89
C LYS A 7 11.12 -0.64 -24.63
N LYS A 8 11.18 -1.96 -24.35
CA LYS A 8 10.04 -2.80 -23.97
C LYS A 8 9.51 -2.52 -22.55
N MET A 9 10.27 -1.84 -21.69
CA MET A 9 9.89 -1.56 -20.30
C MET A 9 9.07 -0.27 -20.11
N ILE A 10 9.03 0.62 -21.12
CA ILE A 10 8.38 1.95 -21.02
C ILE A 10 6.96 1.88 -20.45
N ILE A 11 6.16 0.88 -20.84
CA ILE A 11 4.79 0.75 -20.36
C ILE A 11 4.73 0.40 -18.86
N LEU A 12 5.66 -0.43 -18.38
CA LEU A 12 5.77 -0.81 -16.97
C LEU A 12 6.34 0.35 -16.15
N ASP A 13 7.31 1.10 -16.69
CA ASP A 13 7.88 2.27 -16.04
C ASP A 13 6.81 3.37 -15.86
N ILE A 14 5.96 3.61 -16.87
CA ILE A 14 4.83 4.55 -16.76
C ILE A 14 3.83 4.07 -15.69
N LEU A 15 3.54 2.77 -15.64
CA LEU A 15 2.66 2.20 -14.61
C LEU A 15 3.25 2.40 -13.20
N ASP A 16 4.54 2.15 -13.03
CA ASP A 16 5.25 2.32 -11.76
C ASP A 16 5.26 3.79 -11.32
N ILE A 17 5.54 4.71 -12.24
CA ILE A 17 5.41 6.16 -12.01
C ILE A 17 4.02 6.52 -11.53
N LEU A 18 2.97 6.07 -12.22
CA LEU A 18 1.60 6.39 -11.81
C LEU A 18 1.29 5.82 -10.42
N ARG A 19 1.63 4.56 -10.14
CA ARG A 19 1.39 3.95 -8.83
C ARG A 19 2.09 4.71 -7.71
N LYS A 20 3.34 5.09 -7.89
CA LYS A 20 4.15 5.70 -6.83
C LYS A 20 3.95 7.21 -6.70
N HIS A 21 3.72 7.92 -7.81
CA HIS A 21 3.71 9.39 -7.86
C HIS A 21 2.32 9.99 -8.07
N THR A 22 1.27 9.17 -8.09
CA THR A 22 -0.09 9.70 -8.25
C THR A 22 -1.12 9.07 -7.34
N ASP A 23 -2.13 9.88 -7.05
CA ASP A 23 -3.42 9.52 -6.46
C ASP A 23 -4.45 10.59 -6.92
N GLU A 24 -5.66 10.55 -6.37
CA GLU A 24 -6.76 11.45 -6.75
C GLU A 24 -6.42 12.94 -6.57
N ASP A 25 -5.55 13.26 -5.60
CA ASP A 25 -5.13 14.62 -5.24
C ASP A 25 -3.81 15.02 -5.93
N HIS A 26 -2.98 14.04 -6.30
CA HIS A 26 -1.65 14.24 -6.87
C HIS A 26 -1.57 13.72 -8.30
N ARG A 27 -2.21 14.42 -9.24
CA ARG A 27 -2.29 14.00 -10.65
C ARG A 27 -1.08 14.49 -11.47
N LEU A 28 -0.75 13.78 -12.56
CA LEU A 28 0.35 14.14 -13.44
C LEU A 28 -0.10 14.39 -14.89
N SER A 29 0.40 15.48 -15.46
CA SER A 29 0.37 15.70 -16.90
C SER A 29 1.34 14.75 -17.62
N GLN A 30 1.11 14.54 -18.92
CA GLN A 30 2.02 13.73 -19.75
C GLN A 30 3.46 14.27 -19.74
N HIS A 31 3.64 15.60 -19.65
CA HIS A 31 4.97 16.21 -19.58
C HIS A 31 5.66 15.88 -18.25
N GLN A 32 4.94 15.89 -17.13
CA GLN A 32 5.51 15.48 -15.85
C GLN A 32 5.87 13.99 -15.84
N ILE A 33 5.06 13.13 -16.47
CA ILE A 33 5.41 11.71 -16.66
C ILE A 33 6.70 11.58 -17.48
N GLN A 34 6.87 12.33 -18.58
CA GLN A 34 8.12 12.33 -19.35
C GLN A 34 9.34 12.75 -18.51
N ASN A 35 9.18 13.76 -17.65
CA ASN A 35 10.25 14.21 -16.75
C ASN A 35 10.63 13.13 -15.73
N LEU A 36 9.64 12.43 -15.16
CA LEU A 36 9.88 11.31 -14.23
C LEU A 36 10.52 10.11 -14.95
N MET A 37 10.08 9.77 -16.16
CA MET A 37 10.72 8.75 -17.00
C MET A 37 12.21 9.04 -17.22
N LYS A 38 12.55 10.30 -17.53
CA LYS A 38 13.94 10.71 -17.73
C LYS A 38 14.75 10.69 -16.44
N SER A 39 14.19 11.20 -15.35
CA SER A 39 14.92 11.37 -14.08
C SER A 39 15.07 10.08 -13.28
N GLU A 40 14.05 9.22 -13.23
CA GLU A 40 14.07 7.98 -12.42
C GLU A 40 14.55 6.77 -13.21
N TYR A 41 14.29 6.72 -14.53
CA TYR A 41 14.59 5.55 -15.36
C TYR A 41 15.63 5.83 -16.44
N GLY A 42 16.08 7.09 -16.60
CA GLY A 42 17.03 7.48 -17.64
C GLY A 42 16.46 7.39 -19.07
N MET A 43 15.14 7.38 -19.21
CA MET A 43 14.45 7.11 -20.48
C MET A 43 13.78 8.36 -21.04
N GLU A 44 14.25 8.82 -22.20
CA GLU A 44 13.58 9.88 -22.95
C GLU A 44 12.47 9.30 -23.82
N VAL A 45 11.24 9.74 -23.55
CA VAL A 45 10.04 9.27 -24.23
C VAL A 45 9.26 10.47 -24.74
N ASP A 46 8.75 10.41 -25.97
CA ASP A 46 7.93 11.47 -26.51
C ASP A 46 6.49 11.42 -25.98
N ARG A 47 5.79 12.56 -26.04
CA ARG A 47 4.43 12.71 -25.51
C ARG A 47 3.41 11.76 -26.15
N LYS A 48 3.56 11.44 -27.45
CA LYS A 48 2.65 10.50 -28.15
C LYS A 48 2.87 9.08 -27.65
N THR A 49 4.12 8.69 -27.41
CA THR A 49 4.44 7.39 -26.82
C THR A 49 3.90 7.26 -25.40
N VAL A 50 4.00 8.29 -24.56
CA VAL A 50 3.37 8.29 -23.22
C VAL A 50 1.86 8.12 -23.33
N ARG A 51 1.18 8.94 -24.16
CA ARG A 51 -0.28 8.84 -24.38
C ARG A 51 -0.69 7.43 -24.84
N ARG A 52 0.04 6.85 -25.79
CA ARG A 52 -0.24 5.51 -26.32
C ARG A 52 -0.14 4.44 -25.24
N ASN A 53 0.90 4.49 -24.40
CA ASN A 53 1.07 3.52 -23.31
C ASN A 53 0.01 3.69 -22.21
N LEU A 54 -0.34 4.93 -21.85
CA LEU A 54 -1.45 5.21 -20.91
C LEU A 54 -2.77 4.63 -21.41
N SER A 55 -3.07 4.82 -22.70
CA SER A 55 -4.28 4.28 -23.33
C SER A 55 -4.28 2.74 -23.28
N LYS A 56 -3.14 2.10 -23.57
CA LYS A 56 -3.00 0.64 -23.46
C LYS A 56 -3.18 0.15 -22.04
N LEU A 57 -2.60 0.80 -21.04
CA LEU A 57 -2.75 0.39 -19.65
C LEU A 57 -4.23 0.41 -19.21
N MET A 58 -4.98 1.44 -19.62
CA MET A 58 -6.43 1.47 -19.39
C MET A 58 -7.17 0.35 -20.14
N GLU A 59 -6.82 0.08 -21.40
CA GLU A 59 -7.39 -1.02 -22.20
C GLU A 59 -7.15 -2.39 -21.55
N TYR A 60 -5.97 -2.60 -20.94
CA TYR A 60 -5.65 -3.80 -20.16
C TYR A 60 -6.33 -3.87 -18.79
N GLY A 61 -7.07 -2.83 -18.37
CA GLY A 61 -7.83 -2.82 -17.13
C GLY A 61 -7.04 -2.35 -15.90
N PHE A 62 -5.89 -1.69 -16.07
CA PHE A 62 -5.27 -1.00 -14.94
C PHE A 62 -6.16 0.16 -14.48
N PRO A 63 -6.29 0.38 -13.16
CA PRO A 63 -7.18 1.39 -12.61
C PRO A 63 -6.54 2.78 -12.72
N ILE A 64 -6.40 3.26 -13.96
CA ILE A 64 -5.82 4.56 -14.29
C ILE A 64 -6.93 5.45 -14.80
N LYS A 65 -6.98 6.67 -14.27
CA LYS A 65 -7.94 7.70 -14.64
C LYS A 65 -7.22 8.96 -15.06
N TYR A 66 -7.96 9.87 -15.67
CA TYR A 66 -7.49 11.19 -16.08
C TYR A 66 -8.60 12.22 -15.86
N ARG A 67 -8.28 13.51 -15.94
CA ARG A 67 -9.27 14.58 -15.77
C ARG A 67 -10.38 14.47 -16.83
N GLY A 68 -11.62 14.42 -16.38
CA GLY A 68 -12.79 14.30 -17.24
C GLY A 68 -13.12 12.88 -17.68
N CYS A 69 -12.51 11.84 -17.09
CA CYS A 69 -12.90 10.46 -17.38
C CYS A 69 -14.24 10.05 -16.75
N GLU A 70 -14.65 10.71 -15.65
CA GLU A 70 -15.92 10.45 -14.96
C GLU A 70 -16.99 11.49 -15.29
N TYR A 71 -16.57 12.76 -15.43
CA TYR A 71 -17.45 13.89 -15.69
C TYR A 71 -16.91 14.67 -16.88
N GLU A 72 -17.57 14.59 -18.04
CA GLU A 72 -17.13 15.26 -19.27
C GLU A 72 -16.96 16.77 -19.11
N ASN A 73 -17.70 17.39 -18.18
CA ASN A 73 -17.60 18.82 -17.88
C ASN A 73 -16.22 19.23 -17.31
N ASP A 74 -15.48 18.29 -16.72
CA ASP A 74 -14.12 18.54 -16.23
C ASP A 74 -13.07 18.39 -17.34
N ALA A 75 -13.46 17.85 -18.49
CA ALA A 75 -12.55 17.64 -19.60
C ALA A 75 -12.08 18.99 -20.18
N ILE A 76 -10.78 19.09 -20.46
CA ILE A 76 -10.23 20.28 -21.09
C ILE A 76 -10.32 20.08 -22.60
N THR A 77 -11.05 20.94 -23.30
CA THR A 77 -11.12 20.93 -24.77
C THR A 77 -10.28 22.06 -25.35
N ARG A 78 -9.80 21.86 -26.58
CA ARG A 78 -9.20 22.92 -27.40
C ARG A 78 -9.78 22.90 -28.80
N ASN A 79 -9.84 24.06 -29.44
CA ASN A 79 -10.17 24.14 -30.86
C ASN A 79 -8.99 23.66 -31.70
N GLY A 80 -9.14 22.48 -32.29
CA GLY A 80 -8.20 21.89 -33.23
C GLY A 80 -8.62 22.14 -34.68
N LYS A 81 -7.78 21.68 -35.62
CA LYS A 81 -8.05 21.80 -37.07
C LYS A 81 -9.33 21.09 -37.52
N ASN A 82 -9.80 20.09 -36.75
CA ASN A 82 -10.94 19.24 -37.08
C ASN A 82 -12.09 19.39 -36.07
N GLY A 83 -12.16 20.50 -35.32
CA GLY A 83 -13.15 20.73 -34.26
C GLY A 83 -12.55 20.68 -32.86
N GLU A 84 -13.41 20.55 -31.85
CA GLU A 84 -13.00 20.45 -30.44
C GLU A 84 -12.27 19.12 -30.18
N GLU A 85 -11.07 19.21 -29.60
CA GLU A 85 -10.23 18.07 -29.23
C GLU A 85 -10.03 18.05 -27.70
N THR A 86 -10.36 16.92 -27.08
CA THR A 86 -10.14 16.73 -25.64
C THR A 86 -8.66 16.49 -25.32
N ILE A 87 -8.13 17.34 -24.45
CA ILE A 87 -6.79 17.24 -23.89
C ILE A 87 -6.82 16.25 -22.72
N LEU A 88 -6.21 15.09 -22.92
CA LEU A 88 -6.03 14.10 -21.86
C LEU A 88 -4.85 14.49 -20.97
N THR A 89 -5.13 14.95 -19.76
CA THR A 89 -4.15 15.37 -18.75
C THR A 89 -4.58 14.92 -17.36
N ASP A 90 -3.69 15.13 -16.39
CA ASP A 90 -3.91 14.88 -14.96
C ASP A 90 -4.29 13.42 -14.73
N TRP A 91 -3.40 12.58 -15.23
CA TRP A 91 -3.44 11.13 -15.10
C TRP A 91 -3.09 10.74 -13.67
N TYR A 92 -3.81 9.75 -13.15
CA TYR A 92 -3.55 9.20 -11.83
C TYR A 92 -3.93 7.72 -11.73
N TYR A 93 -3.33 7.04 -10.77
CA TYR A 93 -3.64 5.67 -10.39
C TYR A 93 -4.68 5.67 -9.27
N VAL A 94 -5.74 4.88 -9.43
CA VAL A 94 -6.75 4.67 -8.39
C VAL A 94 -6.29 3.53 -7.50
N HIS A 95 -5.88 3.88 -6.29
CA HIS A 95 -5.44 2.91 -5.29
C HIS A 95 -6.64 2.14 -4.72
N LYS A 96 -6.39 0.91 -4.26
CA LYS A 96 -7.46 0.07 -3.67
C LYS A 96 -7.93 0.58 -2.32
N PHE A 97 -7.04 1.22 -1.58
CA PHE A 97 -7.33 1.81 -0.29
C PHE A 97 -7.24 3.33 -0.39
N MET A 98 -8.12 4.01 0.32
CA MET A 98 -7.98 5.42 0.60
C MET A 98 -6.86 5.64 1.63
N ASN A 99 -6.20 6.80 1.58
CA ASN A 99 -5.18 7.16 2.57
C ASN A 99 -5.72 7.12 4.01
N GLY A 100 -7.00 7.47 4.23
CA GLY A 100 -7.64 7.36 5.53
C GLY A 100 -7.79 5.93 6.05
N GLU A 101 -8.10 4.98 5.15
CA GLU A 101 -8.22 3.55 5.50
C GLU A 101 -6.86 2.96 5.86
N LEU A 102 -5.81 3.30 5.09
CA LEU A 102 -4.46 2.87 5.41
C LEU A 102 -3.99 3.44 6.74
N ARG A 103 -4.30 4.71 7.05
CA ARG A 103 -3.99 5.29 8.37
C ARG A 103 -4.66 4.51 9.50
N LEU A 104 -5.95 4.18 9.36
CA LEU A 104 -6.67 3.37 10.34
C LEU A 104 -6.01 2.00 10.56
N LEU A 105 -5.57 1.34 9.49
CA LEU A 105 -4.88 0.05 9.57
C LEU A 105 -3.48 0.19 10.21
N ILE A 106 -2.74 1.25 9.88
CA ILE A 106 -1.43 1.55 10.47
C ILE A 106 -1.58 1.80 11.98
N ASP A 107 -2.56 2.59 12.39
CA ASP A 107 -2.87 2.86 13.80
C ASP A 107 -3.23 1.56 14.54
N SER A 108 -4.00 0.68 13.91
CA SER A 108 -4.34 -0.63 14.46
C SER A 108 -3.08 -1.48 14.68
N VAL A 109 -2.14 -1.48 13.73
CA VAL A 109 -0.86 -2.19 13.84
C VAL A 109 0.04 -1.58 14.93
N LEU A 110 0.05 -0.26 15.07
CA LEU A 110 0.76 0.44 16.15
C LEU A 110 0.23 0.02 17.53
N LEU A 111 -1.10 -0.01 17.69
CA LEU A 111 -1.78 -0.35 18.95
C LEU A 111 -1.78 -1.83 19.30
N THR A 112 -1.45 -2.70 18.34
CA THR A 112 -1.45 -4.15 18.57
C THR A 112 -0.29 -4.57 19.48
N ASP A 113 -0.65 -5.17 20.62
CA ASP A 113 0.29 -5.87 21.50
C ASP A 113 0.71 -7.21 20.91
N GLY A 114 1.87 -7.72 21.34
CA GLY A 114 2.42 -8.99 20.89
C GLY A 114 3.37 -8.85 19.70
N LEU A 115 3.24 -7.82 18.88
CA LEU A 115 4.15 -7.59 17.75
C LEU A 115 5.50 -7.07 18.22
N SER A 116 6.58 -7.58 17.61
CA SER A 116 7.90 -6.99 17.81
C SER A 116 8.00 -5.64 17.11
N LYS A 117 8.91 -4.77 17.56
CA LYS A 117 9.20 -3.48 16.89
C LYS A 117 9.53 -3.69 15.40
N LYS A 118 10.27 -4.76 15.08
CA LYS A 118 10.63 -5.11 13.70
C LYS A 118 9.40 -5.49 12.88
N ASP A 119 8.53 -6.35 13.41
CA ASP A 119 7.34 -6.83 12.69
C ASP A 119 6.34 -5.70 12.49
N ARG A 120 6.18 -4.83 13.50
CA ARG A 120 5.35 -3.63 13.41
C ARG A 120 5.83 -2.70 12.30
N LEU A 121 7.10 -2.32 12.29
CA LEU A 121 7.66 -1.48 11.22
C LEU A 121 7.51 -2.12 9.84
N SER A 122 7.77 -3.42 9.74
CA SER A 122 7.63 -4.15 8.49
C SER A 122 6.17 -4.21 7.98
N LEU A 123 5.20 -4.40 8.87
CA LEU A 123 3.78 -4.35 8.53
C LEU A 123 3.37 -2.96 8.06
N ILE A 124 3.78 -1.93 8.81
CA ILE A 124 3.43 -0.55 8.48
C ILE A 124 4.02 -0.15 7.12
N HIS A 125 5.30 -0.44 6.85
CA HIS A 125 5.90 -0.15 5.55
C HIS A 125 5.17 -0.84 4.39
N ARG A 126 4.75 -2.10 4.57
CA ARG A 126 3.94 -2.79 3.55
C ARG A 126 2.58 -2.15 3.33
N LEU A 127 1.96 -1.57 4.37
CA LEU A 127 0.72 -0.81 4.24
C LEU A 127 0.95 0.52 3.52
N GLU A 128 2.07 1.21 3.78
CA GLU A 128 2.43 2.44 3.06
C GLU A 128 2.61 2.21 1.56
N GLU A 129 3.24 1.09 1.17
CA GLU A 129 3.44 0.68 -0.22
C GLU A 129 2.13 0.39 -0.99
N LEU A 130 0.99 0.30 -0.30
CA LEU A 130 -0.34 0.17 -0.94
C LEU A 130 -0.91 1.50 -1.42
N SER A 131 -0.25 2.62 -1.14
CA SER A 131 -0.62 3.95 -1.62
C SER A 131 0.47 4.61 -2.47
N SER A 132 0.21 5.85 -2.87
CA SER A 132 1.21 6.75 -3.42
C SER A 132 2.23 7.15 -2.33
N LYS A 133 3.36 7.71 -2.76
CA LYS A 133 4.39 8.26 -1.87
C LYS A 133 3.92 9.42 -0.96
N TYR A 134 2.72 9.96 -1.21
CA TYR A 134 2.15 11.07 -0.45
C TYR A 134 1.45 10.62 0.84
N LEU A 135 1.28 9.30 1.03
CA LEU A 135 0.89 8.76 2.32
C LEU A 135 2.03 8.95 3.32
N HIS A 136 1.92 9.99 4.13
CA HIS A 136 2.79 10.21 5.28
C HIS A 136 2.12 9.69 6.54
N SER A 137 2.58 8.54 7.00
CA SER A 137 2.20 7.90 8.26
C SER A 137 2.84 8.57 9.50
N GLU A 138 3.78 9.50 9.30
CA GLU A 138 4.59 10.15 10.34
C GLU A 138 5.26 9.20 11.36
N ILE A 139 5.48 7.93 11.01
CA ILE A 139 6.00 6.90 11.94
C ILE A 139 7.32 7.32 12.58
N SER A 140 8.17 8.04 11.85
CA SER A 140 9.45 8.53 12.37
C SER A 140 9.32 9.46 13.59
N LYS A 141 8.13 10.04 13.80
CA LYS A 141 7.81 10.89 14.95
C LYS A 141 7.18 10.11 16.12
N ILE A 142 6.81 8.85 15.90
CA ILE A 142 6.12 8.03 16.90
C ILE A 142 7.15 7.32 17.76
N ASP A 143 7.08 7.56 19.07
CA ASP A 143 7.85 6.79 20.03
C ASP A 143 7.28 5.36 20.11
N MET A 144 7.93 4.46 19.37
CA MET A 144 7.59 3.04 19.28
C MET A 144 7.75 2.30 20.61
N ASP A 145 8.45 2.87 21.58
CA ASP A 145 8.67 2.24 22.88
C ASP A 145 7.45 2.45 23.82
N ILE A 146 6.52 3.35 23.46
CA ILE A 146 5.22 3.51 24.11
C ILE A 146 4.26 2.35 23.74
N TYR A 147 4.45 1.75 22.56
CA TYR A 147 3.56 0.76 21.96
C TYR A 147 4.14 -0.67 22.04
N GLY A 148 3.30 -1.70 22.24
CA GLY A 148 3.77 -3.09 22.24
C GLY A 148 4.56 -3.48 23.48
N LYS A 149 3.95 -3.30 24.65
CA LYS A 149 4.59 -3.61 25.94
C LYS A 149 4.77 -5.10 26.16
N VAL A 150 3.97 -5.92 25.47
CA VAL A 150 4.00 -7.38 25.54
C VAL A 150 4.51 -7.91 24.21
N LEU A 151 5.54 -8.75 24.24
CA LEU A 151 6.06 -9.44 23.06
C LEU A 151 5.51 -10.86 22.99
N ASN A 152 4.88 -11.22 21.87
CA ASN A 152 4.46 -12.57 21.55
C ASN A 152 4.92 -12.91 20.13
N ARG A 153 6.01 -13.67 20.02
CA ARG A 153 6.61 -14.05 18.74
C ARG A 153 5.72 -14.95 17.88
N GLU A 154 4.66 -15.50 18.45
CA GLU A 154 3.74 -16.44 17.80
C GLU A 154 2.36 -15.82 17.57
N ILE A 155 2.16 -14.52 17.82
CA ILE A 155 0.83 -13.89 17.75
C ILE A 155 0.17 -14.07 16.38
N LEU A 156 0.92 -13.87 15.29
CA LEU A 156 0.40 -14.00 13.93
C LEU A 156 0.03 -15.45 13.61
N MET A 157 0.92 -16.41 13.91
CA MET A 157 0.64 -17.84 13.73
C MET A 157 -0.56 -18.30 14.58
N THR A 158 -0.69 -17.77 15.81
CA THR A 158 -1.82 -18.05 16.69
C THR A 158 -3.13 -17.54 16.07
N LEU A 159 -3.13 -16.31 15.55
CA LEU A 159 -4.30 -15.74 14.86
C LEU A 159 -4.68 -16.55 13.62
N GLU A 160 -3.71 -16.97 12.79
CA GLU A 160 -3.95 -17.81 11.61
C GLU A 160 -4.55 -19.18 11.98
N ASN A 161 -4.00 -19.82 13.01
CA ASN A 161 -4.49 -21.12 13.50
C ASN A 161 -5.91 -21.01 14.06
N ILE A 162 -6.19 -19.98 14.85
CA ILE A 162 -7.55 -19.74 15.39
C ILE A 162 -8.51 -19.44 14.25
N GLY A 163 -8.14 -18.58 13.29
CA GLY A 163 -8.95 -18.25 12.13
C GLY A 163 -9.29 -19.48 11.29
N SER A 164 -8.31 -20.36 11.05
CA SER A 164 -8.50 -21.61 10.32
C SER A 164 -9.43 -22.56 11.07
N ALA A 165 -9.26 -22.68 12.40
CA ALA A 165 -10.14 -23.52 13.21
C ALA A 165 -11.59 -23.02 13.20
N ILE A 166 -11.81 -21.70 13.24
CA ILE A 166 -13.16 -21.11 13.12
C ILE A 166 -13.78 -21.43 11.76
N ALA A 167 -13.03 -21.24 10.66
CA ALA A 167 -13.51 -21.51 9.31
C ALA A 167 -13.88 -22.98 9.09
N ASP A 168 -13.10 -23.89 9.67
CA ASP A 168 -13.32 -25.34 9.57
C ASP A 168 -14.30 -25.89 10.62
N GLY A 169 -14.84 -25.05 11.51
CA GLY A 169 -15.70 -25.49 12.61
C GLY A 169 -15.00 -26.43 13.62
N ARG A 170 -13.69 -26.29 13.79
CA ARG A 170 -12.87 -27.14 14.69
C ARG A 170 -12.74 -26.50 16.06
N GLN A 171 -12.77 -27.35 17.08
CA GLN A 171 -12.42 -26.93 18.44
C GLN A 171 -10.92 -26.71 18.56
N ILE A 172 -10.55 -25.66 19.29
CA ILE A 172 -9.16 -25.40 19.70
C ILE A 172 -8.97 -25.77 21.16
N SER A 173 -7.74 -26.12 21.51
CA SER A 173 -7.35 -26.32 22.90
C SER A 173 -6.06 -25.55 23.17
N PHE A 174 -5.99 -24.87 24.30
CA PHE A 174 -4.88 -24.01 24.68
C PHE A 174 -4.64 -24.15 26.18
N HIS A 175 -3.49 -23.68 26.67
CA HIS A 175 -3.26 -23.64 28.10
C HIS A 175 -3.42 -22.21 28.61
N TYR A 176 -4.14 -22.03 29.71
CA TYR A 176 -4.21 -20.74 30.38
C TYR A 176 -2.85 -20.41 30.99
N CYS A 177 -2.35 -19.21 30.70
CA CYS A 177 -1.06 -18.73 31.18
C CYS A 177 -1.21 -17.40 31.91
N ASP A 178 -0.39 -17.21 32.94
CA ASP A 178 -0.21 -15.98 33.68
C ASP A 178 1.17 -15.39 33.42
N CYS A 179 1.29 -14.06 33.49
CA CYS A 179 2.58 -13.38 33.41
C CYS A 179 3.14 -13.20 34.82
N GLY A 180 4.27 -13.84 35.12
CA GLY A 180 4.93 -13.66 36.42
C GLY A 180 5.50 -12.25 36.58
N LEU A 181 5.82 -11.83 37.81
CA LEU A 181 6.42 -10.51 38.10
C LEU A 181 7.75 -10.25 37.36
N ASN A 182 8.39 -11.29 36.85
CA ASN A 182 9.60 -11.23 36.02
C ASN A 182 9.33 -11.19 34.51
N GLY A 183 8.07 -11.02 34.09
CA GLY A 183 7.65 -11.05 32.68
C GLY A 183 7.69 -12.42 32.03
N LYS A 184 7.94 -13.51 32.78
CA LYS A 184 7.99 -14.86 32.23
C LYS A 184 6.61 -15.51 32.26
N LEU A 185 6.29 -16.20 31.17
CA LEU A 185 5.08 -17.00 31.02
C LEU A 185 5.07 -18.16 32.03
N LYS A 186 3.98 -18.30 32.79
CA LYS A 186 3.73 -19.42 33.69
C LYS A 186 2.36 -20.02 33.39
N PHE A 187 2.28 -21.34 33.27
CA PHE A 187 0.97 -22.01 33.12
C PHE A 187 0.16 -21.83 34.41
N ARG A 188 -1.11 -21.45 34.25
CA ARG A 188 -2.08 -21.47 35.33
C ARG A 188 -2.37 -22.91 35.69
N LEU A 189 -2.36 -23.23 36.97
CA LEU A 189 -2.66 -24.57 37.47
C LEU A 189 -4.13 -24.64 37.89
N ASP A 190 -4.75 -25.79 37.70
CA ASP A 190 -6.07 -26.11 38.26
C ASP A 190 -5.96 -26.49 39.74
N SER A 191 -7.10 -26.77 40.39
CA SER A 191 -7.15 -27.19 41.80
C SER A 191 -6.44 -28.51 42.09
N SER A 192 -6.09 -29.30 41.06
CA SER A 192 -5.33 -30.55 41.15
C SER A 192 -3.82 -30.37 40.90
N GLY A 193 -3.37 -29.15 40.58
CA GLY A 193 -1.98 -28.84 40.26
C GLY A 193 -1.58 -29.15 38.82
N LYS A 194 -2.52 -29.53 37.94
CA LYS A 194 -2.26 -29.74 36.51
C LYS A 194 -2.38 -28.42 35.74
N LYS A 195 -1.75 -28.34 34.57
CA LYS A 195 -1.87 -27.17 33.68
C LYS A 195 -3.33 -27.04 33.25
N ARG A 196 -3.90 -25.87 33.50
CA ARG A 196 -5.26 -25.56 33.12
C ARG A 196 -5.34 -25.41 31.60
N GLN A 197 -6.16 -26.25 30.99
CA GLN A 197 -6.53 -26.21 29.57
C GLN A 197 -7.87 -25.47 29.40
#